data_AF-A0A496X829-F1
#
_entry.id   AF-A0A496X829-F1
#
_cell.length_a   1.000
_cell.length_b   1.000
_cell.length_c   1.000
_cell.angle_alpha   90.00
_cell.angle_beta   90.00
_cell.angle_gamma   90.00
#
_symmetry.space_group_name_H-M   'P 1'
#
loop_
_entity.id
_entity.type
_entity.pdbx_description
1 polymer ?
#
loop_
_entity_poly.entity_id
_entity_poly.type
_entity_poly.pdbx_seq_one_letter_code
_entity_poly.pdbx_strand_id
1 'polypeptide(L)' 'MKKVLHVGCGQKSIPQMPVGFQDGAWTEVRFDINESVSPDIIGTITDMVAVEDASVDALFSSPT' A
#
# COMPACT_ATOMS: atom_id res chain seq x y z
N MET A 1 7.62 -12.56 5.66
CA MET A 1 7.49 -11.11 5.87
C MET A 1 6.01 -10.78 5.68
N LYS A 2 5.40 -9.96 6.53
CA LYS A 2 3.98 -9.60 6.43
C LYS A 2 3.78 -8.56 5.33
N LYS A 3 2.65 -8.55 4.64
CA LYS A 3 2.34 -7.57 3.58
C LYS A 3 1.34 -6.53 4.08
N VAL A 4 1.66 -5.25 3.88
CA VAL A 4 0.71 -4.14 4.02
C VAL A 4 0.40 -3.56 2.65
N LEU A 5 -0.89 -3.50 2.31
CA LEU A 5 -1.35 -2.77 1.14
C LEU A 5 -1.50 -1.29 1.49
N HIS A 6 -0.67 -0.45 0.88
CA HIS A 6 -0.69 1.00 1.06
C HIS A 6 -1.54 1.63 -0.03
N VAL A 7 -2.80 1.90 0.29
CA VAL A 7 -3.78 2.48 -0.63
C VAL A 7 -3.68 4.01 -0.61
N GLY A 8 -3.58 4.61 -1.79
CA GLY A 8 -3.36 6.05 -1.94
C GLY A 8 -1.96 6.43 -1.42
N CYS A 9 -0.94 5.65 -1.76
CA CYS A 9 0.38 5.79 -1.17
C CYS A 9 1.03 7.14 -1.44
N GLY A 10 0.72 7.79 -2.58
CA GLY A 10 1.45 8.97 -3.01
C GLY A 10 2.96 8.74 -2.99
N GLN A 11 3.72 9.76 -2.57
CA GLN A 11 5.18 9.67 -2.38
C GLN A 11 5.56 9.05 -1.01
N LYS A 12 4.59 8.67 -0.17
CA LYS A 12 4.84 8.09 1.16
C LYS A 12 5.25 6.63 1.03
N SER A 13 6.05 6.15 1.97
CA SER A 13 6.42 4.74 2.13
C SER A 13 6.37 4.34 3.62
N ILE A 14 6.83 3.15 3.98
CA ILE A 14 6.84 2.65 5.36
C ILE A 14 7.32 3.68 6.41
N PRO A 15 8.39 4.47 6.22
CA PRO A 15 8.84 5.45 7.21
C PRO A 15 7.81 6.53 7.56
N GLN A 16 6.82 6.77 6.70
CA GLN A 16 5.71 7.71 6.94
C GLN A 16 4.43 7.04 7.43
N MET A 17 4.42 5.71 7.57
CA MET A 17 3.30 4.95 8.17
C MET A 17 3.39 4.96 9.71
N PRO A 18 2.33 4.51 10.43
CA PRO A 18 2.42 4.28 11.86
C PRO A 18 3.62 3.40 12.26
N VAL A 19 4.20 3.66 13.42
CA VAL A 19 5.39 2.94 13.96
C VAL A 19 5.25 1.41 13.95
N GLY A 20 4.02 0.87 14.03
CA GLY A 20 3.76 -0.57 13.95
C GLY A 20 4.13 -1.23 12.62
N PHE A 21 4.36 -0.46 11.54
CA PHE A 21 4.85 -0.96 10.25
C PHE A 21 6.37 -0.82 10.08
N GLN A 22 7.05 -0.11 10.99
CA GLN A 22 8.45 0.30 10.85
C GLN A 22 9.45 -0.66 11.52
N ASP A 23 8.99 -1.81 12.01
CA ASP A 23 9.79 -2.81 12.73
C ASP A 23 10.59 -3.75 11.81
N GLY A 24 10.49 -3.56 10.49
CA GLY A 24 11.13 -4.41 9.48
C GLY A 24 10.44 -5.76 9.24
N ALA A 25 9.33 -6.05 9.92
CA ALA A 25 8.54 -7.26 9.68
C ALA A 25 7.62 -7.15 8.45
N TRP A 26 7.45 -5.92 7.93
CA TRP A 26 6.51 -5.59 6.87
C TRP A 26 7.18 -5.31 5.52
N THR A 27 6.57 -5.83 4.47
CA THR A 27 6.78 -5.44 3.08
C THR A 27 5.60 -4.60 2.63
N GLU A 28 5.89 -3.45 2.02
CA GLU A 28 4.90 -2.57 1.44
C GLU A 28 4.52 -3.04 0.03
N VAL A 29 3.22 -3.03 -0.27
CA VAL A 29 2.67 -3.08 -1.63
C VAL A 29 1.96 -1.76 -1.87
N ARG A 30 2.46 -0.95 -2.79
CA ARG A 30 1.99 0.41 -3.09
C ARG A 30 0.86 0.35 -4.11
N PHE A 31 -0.31 0.88 -3.76
CA PHE A 31 -1.48 0.95 -4.63
C PHE A 31 -1.96 2.40 -4.78
N ASP A 32 -1.95 2.93 -5.99
CA ASP A 32 -2.36 4.31 -6.26
C ASP A 32 -2.97 4.45 -7.66
N ILE A 33 -3.83 5.45 -7.85
CA ILE A 33 -4.39 5.80 -9.16
C ILE A 33 -3.39 6.60 -10.00
N ASN A 34 -2.46 7.30 -9.34
CA ASN A 34 -1.50 8.16 -10.00
C ASN A 34 -0.19 7.42 -10.29
N GLU A 35 0.01 7.02 -11.54
CA GLU A 35 1.27 6.40 -12.00
C GLU A 35 2.53 7.23 -11.68
N SER A 36 2.42 8.55 -11.57
CA SER A 36 3.55 9.45 -11.30
C SER A 36 4.19 9.26 -9.93
N VAL A 37 3.53 8.50 -9.02
CA VAL A 37 4.08 8.17 -7.69
C VAL A 37 4.72 6.79 -7.63
N SER A 38 4.88 6.16 -8.79
CA SER A 38 5.50 4.84 -8.97
C SER A 38 4.93 3.80 -8.00
N PRO A 39 3.60 3.53 -8.03
CA PRO A 39 3.04 2.43 -7.24
C PRO A 39 3.43 1.08 -7.84
N ASP A 40 3.35 0.03 -7.04
CA ASP A 40 3.51 -1.35 -7.52
C ASP A 40 2.29 -1.79 -8.33
N ILE A 41 1.11 -1.27 -7.96
CA ILE A 41 -0.17 -1.54 -8.61
C ILE A 41 -0.86 -0.20 -8.91
N ILE A 42 -1.14 0.05 -10.19
CA ILE A 42 -1.95 1.20 -10.62
C ILE A 42 -3.41 0.78 -10.63
N GLY A 43 -4.27 1.50 -9.89
CA GLY A 43 -5.69 1.16 -9.82
C GLY A 43 -6.52 2.14 -9.00
N THR A 44 -7.83 1.91 -8.98
CA THR A 44 -8.78 2.71 -8.19
C THR A 44 -9.27 1.90 -6.99
N ILE A 45 -9.59 2.54 -5.87
CA ILE A 45 -10.15 1.83 -4.71
C ILE A 45 -11.53 1.20 -4.99
N THR A 46 -12.18 1.60 -6.09
CA THR A 46 -13.45 1.04 -6.57
C THR A 46 -13.27 -0.13 -7.53
N ASP A 47 -12.04 -0.36 -8.02
CA ASP A 47 -11.69 -1.45 -8.94
C ASP A 47 -10.33 -2.02 -8.52
N MET A 48 -10.37 -2.98 -7.60
CA MET A 48 -9.20 -3.62 -6.99
C MET A 48 -8.92 -5.02 -7.56
N VAL A 49 -9.34 -5.31 -8.80
CA VAL A 49 -9.20 -6.64 -9.42
C VAL A 49 -7.75 -7.14 -9.50
N ALA A 50 -6.77 -6.22 -9.50
CA ALA A 50 -5.35 -6.53 -9.49
C ALA A 50 -4.81 -6.99 -8.12
N VAL A 51 -5.61 -6.89 -7.06
CA VAL A 51 -5.26 -7.36 -5.71
C VAL A 51 -5.98 -8.69 -5.47
N GLU A 52 -5.21 -9.75 -5.30
CA GLU A 52 -5.75 -11.08 -5.02
C GLU A 52 -6.47 -11.14 -3.66
N ASP A 53 -7.54 -11.93 -3.57
CA ASP A 53 -8.26 -12.16 -2.33
C ASP A 53 -7.34 -12.75 -1.25
N ALA A 54 -7.49 -12.28 -0.01
CA ALA A 54 -6.72 -12.74 1.15
C ALA A 54 -5.18 -12.71 0.98
N SER A 55 -4.66 -11.83 0.11
CA SER A 55 -3.23 -11.77 -0.25
C SER A 55 -2.37 -10.86 0.62
N VAL A 56 -2.98 -10.09 1.54
CA VAL A 56 -2.30 -9.11 2.40
C VAL A 56 -2.70 -9.27 3.87
N ASP A 57 -1.78 -8.95 4.77
CA ASP A 57 -1.97 -9.07 6.22
C ASP A 57 -2.56 -7.79 6.84
N ALA A 58 -2.40 -6.65 6.17
CA ALA A 58 -2.90 -5.35 6.62
C ALA A 58 -3.24 -4.41 5.46
N LEU A 59 -4.13 -3.47 5.75
CA LEU A 59 -4.48 -2.35 4.88
C LEU A 59 -4.10 -1.04 5.58
N PHE A 60 -3.40 -0.16 4.88
CA PHE A 60 -3.14 1.20 5.33
C PHE A 60 -3.58 2.18 4.25
N SER A 61 -4.54 3.05 4.58
CA SER A 61 -5.00 4.11 3.69
C SER A 61 -4.37 5.43 4.10
N SER A 62 -3.65 6.07 3.18
CA SER A 62 -3.12 7.41 3.38
C SER A 62 -4.08 8.44 2.78
N PRO A 63 -4.94 9.11 3.57
CA PRO A 63 -5.53 10.34 3.09
C PRO A 63 -4.38 11.34 2.85
N THR A 64 -4.25 11.80 1.62
CA THR A 64 -3.44 12.98 1.31
C THR A 64 -3.99 14.20 2.02
#